data_AF-A0A2A4T2T0-F1
#
_entry.id   AF-A0A2A4T2T0-F1
#
_cell.length_a   1.000
_cell.length_b   1.000
_cell.length_c   1.000
_cell.angle_alpha   90.00
_cell.angle_beta   90.00
_cell.angle_gamma   90.00
#
_symmetry.space_group_name_H-M   'P 1'
#
loop_
_entity.id
_entity.type
_entity.pdbx_description
1 polymer ?
#
loop_
_entity_poly.entity_id
_entity_poly.type
_entity_poly.pdbx_seq_one_letter_code
_entity_poly.pdbx_strand_id
1 'polypeptide(L)'
;MFYPPSNTRTQNSLLGICIPCYSTPMETSSLSITDGATTIPYNPNLELAVSEAEQSWRSFCNLTLEQKKGFPYIENVGYEHKDESNGSDLKENFHVTIGALRRLAREMAKTNCPEATKFIASVTALAEFMEEAVREYCEFLEKKYEITGIADRILRNKGGWTFRFLHYFPGTTSGKEIAAPHADKGGFTFHLRESTGGIQYLNPDKSWESIAVLEDETVLFSGMQMQFASAGKVIALCHRVVANEISEAEGRFSVVCFVDMANTPSYDKKTHGRMQDHEPGFNYEMSFEEFSKLFAK
;
A
#
# COMPACT_ATOMS: atom_id res chain seq x y z
N MET A 1 14.65 52.20 -13.42
CA MET A 1 14.14 51.27 -14.44
C MET A 1 14.13 49.89 -13.79
N PHE A 2 13.03 49.53 -13.13
CA PHE A 2 12.88 48.31 -12.33
C PHE A 2 12.00 47.33 -13.10
N TYR A 3 12.50 46.11 -13.34
CA TYR A 3 11.71 45.02 -13.88
C TYR A 3 10.80 44.46 -12.78
N PRO A 4 9.51 44.18 -13.07
CA PRO A 4 8.66 43.46 -12.14
C PRO A 4 8.97 41.95 -12.21
N PRO A 5 8.76 41.20 -11.11
CA PRO A 5 8.97 39.76 -11.09
C PRO A 5 7.87 39.04 -11.89
N SER A 6 8.29 38.13 -12.75
CA SER A 6 7.42 37.24 -13.53
C SER A 6 6.78 36.20 -12.61
N ASN A 7 5.46 36.27 -12.50
CA ASN A 7 4.64 35.35 -11.73
C ASN A 7 4.28 34.14 -12.63
N THR A 8 5.09 33.09 -12.63
CA THR A 8 4.78 31.83 -13.33
C THR A 8 3.92 30.94 -12.44
N ARG A 9 2.60 31.16 -12.49
CA ARG A 9 1.60 30.17 -12.05
C ARG A 9 1.63 29.01 -13.04
N THR A 10 2.13 27.86 -12.62
CA THR A 10 1.98 26.60 -13.35
C THR A 10 0.51 26.20 -13.35
N GLN A 11 -0.17 26.39 -14.48
CA GLN A 11 -1.47 25.78 -14.77
C GLN A 11 -1.26 24.29 -15.08
N ASN A 12 -1.42 23.43 -14.07
CA ASN A 12 -1.77 22.03 -14.31
C ASN A 12 -3.30 21.92 -14.18
N SER A 13 -4.02 22.15 -15.27
CA SER A 13 -5.45 21.85 -15.37
C SER A 13 -5.68 20.99 -16.60
N LEU A 14 -5.50 19.67 -16.45
CA LEU A 14 -5.97 18.71 -17.47
C LEU A 14 -7.33 18.10 -17.16
N LEU A 15 -7.92 18.41 -15.99
CA LEU A 15 -9.30 18.07 -15.67
C LEU A 15 -9.89 19.28 -14.94
N GLY A 16 -10.82 19.99 -15.58
CA GLY A 16 -11.46 21.19 -15.05
C GLY A 16 -12.44 20.92 -13.89
N ILE A 17 -12.07 20.06 -12.96
CA ILE A 17 -12.86 19.73 -11.77
C ILE A 17 -12.31 20.58 -10.62
N CYS A 18 -13.03 21.66 -10.31
CA CYS A 18 -12.77 22.44 -9.10
C CYS A 18 -13.37 21.67 -7.92
N ILE A 19 -12.59 20.75 -7.34
CA ILE A 19 -12.98 20.03 -6.12
C ILE A 19 -12.76 20.97 -4.94
N PRO A 20 -13.78 21.28 -4.13
CA PRO A 20 -13.58 22.09 -2.93
C PRO A 20 -12.71 21.32 -1.92
N CYS A 21 -11.59 21.92 -1.51
CA CYS A 21 -10.78 21.45 -0.37
C CYS A 21 -11.58 21.66 0.92
N TYR A 22 -12.35 20.66 1.33
CA TYR A 22 -12.82 20.52 2.70
C TYR A 22 -11.90 19.51 3.41
N SER A 23 -10.75 19.98 3.90
CA SER A 23 -9.96 19.19 4.84
C SER A 23 -10.61 19.32 6.22
N THR A 24 -11.50 18.39 6.54
CA THR A 24 -11.91 18.19 7.93
C THR A 24 -10.82 17.35 8.57
N PRO A 25 -10.11 17.85 9.60
CA PRO A 25 -9.07 17.07 10.24
C PRO A 25 -9.63 15.73 10.71
N MET A 26 -8.89 14.66 10.47
CA MET A 26 -9.27 13.32 10.90
C MET A 26 -9.43 13.27 12.43
N GLU A 27 -10.56 12.79 12.93
CA GLU A 27 -10.79 12.67 14.38
C GLU A 27 -9.91 11.55 14.97
N THR A 28 -8.67 11.89 15.35
CA THR A 28 -7.68 10.96 15.93
C THR A 28 -8.15 10.24 17.21
N SER A 29 -9.25 10.68 17.84
CA SER A 29 -9.86 10.05 19.02
C SER A 29 -10.55 8.72 18.74
N SER A 30 -10.78 8.34 17.48
CA SER A 30 -11.40 7.06 17.09
C SER A 30 -10.41 5.98 16.67
N LEU A 31 -9.10 6.26 16.65
CA LEU A 31 -8.07 5.31 16.26
C LEU A 31 -7.94 4.19 17.30
N SER A 32 -8.69 3.10 17.10
CA SER A 32 -8.52 1.87 17.88
C SER A 32 -7.21 1.21 17.43
N ILE A 33 -6.17 1.36 18.23
CA ILE A 33 -5.04 0.44 18.17
C ILE A 33 -5.44 -0.77 18.98
N THR A 34 -6.10 -1.72 18.32
CA THR A 34 -6.21 -3.09 18.79
C THR A 34 -5.02 -3.83 18.19
N ASP A 35 -4.06 -4.19 19.05
CA ASP A 35 -3.11 -5.27 18.75
C ASP A 35 -2.22 -5.07 17.50
N GLY A 36 -1.90 -3.81 17.19
CA GLY A 36 -0.88 -3.45 16.20
C GLY A 36 -1.40 -3.13 14.79
N ALA A 37 -2.72 -3.17 14.58
CA ALA A 37 -3.38 -2.55 13.42
C ALA A 37 -3.98 -1.19 13.80
N THR A 38 -4.17 -0.30 12.83
CA THR A 38 -4.91 0.96 13.02
C THR A 38 -5.92 1.14 11.91
N THR A 39 -7.16 1.42 12.26
CA THR A 39 -8.21 1.75 11.29
C THR A 39 -8.41 3.26 11.22
N ILE A 40 -8.50 3.79 10.00
CA ILE A 40 -8.61 5.21 9.72
C ILE A 40 -9.79 5.45 8.78
N PRO A 41 -10.81 6.25 9.16
CA PRO A 41 -11.88 6.61 8.24
C PRO A 41 -11.35 7.49 7.11
N TYR A 42 -11.90 7.32 5.92
CA TYR A 42 -11.56 8.18 4.80
C TYR A 42 -12.18 9.56 4.93
N ASN A 43 -11.46 10.56 4.42
CA ASN A 43 -12.13 11.76 3.96
C ASN A 43 -12.84 11.45 2.61
N PRO A 44 -13.92 12.17 2.25
CA PRO A 44 -14.71 11.84 1.06
C PRO A 44 -13.93 11.85 -0.26
N ASN A 45 -12.88 12.67 -0.36
CA ASN A 45 -12.07 12.74 -1.58
C ASN A 45 -11.17 11.52 -1.73
N LEU A 46 -10.56 11.07 -0.62
CA LEU A 46 -9.75 9.86 -0.60
C LEU A 46 -10.60 8.61 -0.85
N GLU A 47 -11.78 8.53 -0.23
CA GLU A 47 -12.75 7.44 -0.47
C GLU A 47 -13.10 7.33 -1.97
N LEU A 48 -13.47 8.45 -2.59
CA LEU A 48 -13.79 8.50 -4.01
C LEU A 48 -12.59 8.07 -4.87
N ALA A 49 -11.38 8.58 -4.58
CA ALA A 49 -10.19 8.26 -5.35
C ALA A 49 -9.77 6.78 -5.21
N VAL A 50 -9.93 6.19 -4.02
CA VAL A 50 -9.71 4.76 -3.78
C VAL A 50 -10.71 3.94 -4.59
N SER A 51 -12.00 4.31 -4.56
CA SER A 51 -13.07 3.63 -5.30
C SER A 51 -12.84 3.67 -6.82
N GLU A 52 -12.49 4.84 -7.37
CA GLU A 52 -12.19 5.00 -8.80
C GLU A 52 -10.93 4.22 -9.23
N ALA A 53 -9.89 4.21 -8.39
CA ALA A 53 -8.67 3.45 -8.65
C ALA A 53 -8.93 1.94 -8.64
N GLU A 54 -9.75 1.44 -7.71
CA GLU A 54 -10.14 0.03 -7.66
C GLU A 54 -11.01 -0.37 -8.86
N GLN A 55 -12.01 0.43 -9.21
CA GLN A 55 -12.90 0.15 -10.34
C GLN A 55 -12.13 0.15 -11.67
N SER A 56 -11.20 1.08 -11.84
CA SER A 56 -10.33 1.14 -13.02
C SER A 56 -9.32 -0.02 -13.06
N TRP A 57 -8.84 -0.49 -11.90
CA TRP A 57 -8.05 -1.73 -11.82
C TRP A 57 -8.84 -2.95 -12.28
N ARG A 58 -10.09 -3.13 -11.83
CA ARG A 58 -10.98 -4.20 -12.32
C ARG A 58 -11.15 -4.14 -13.84
N SER A 59 -11.35 -2.93 -14.37
CA SER A 59 -11.48 -2.71 -15.80
C SER A 59 -10.20 -3.10 -16.55
N PHE A 60 -9.03 -2.79 -15.99
CA PHE A 60 -7.74 -3.23 -16.52
C PHE A 60 -7.58 -4.76 -16.47
N CYS A 61 -8.00 -5.42 -15.39
CA CYS A 61 -7.94 -6.89 -15.27
C CYS A 61 -8.73 -7.62 -16.37
N ASN A 62 -9.81 -7.01 -16.87
CA ASN A 62 -10.64 -7.54 -17.96
C ASN A 62 -9.98 -7.46 -19.35
N LEU A 63 -8.83 -6.77 -19.48
CA LEU A 63 -8.04 -6.79 -20.71
C LEU A 63 -7.47 -8.19 -20.98
N THR A 64 -7.15 -8.47 -22.25
CA THR A 64 -6.48 -9.73 -22.59
C THR A 64 -5.09 -9.78 -21.96
N LEU A 65 -4.58 -10.99 -21.70
CA LEU A 65 -3.23 -11.15 -21.15
C LEU A 65 -2.16 -10.51 -22.05
N GLU A 66 -2.34 -10.52 -23.37
CA GLU A 66 -1.44 -9.87 -24.32
C GLU A 66 -1.41 -8.35 -24.12
N GLN A 67 -2.59 -7.72 -23.98
CA GLN A 67 -2.68 -6.28 -23.68
C GLN A 67 -2.04 -5.93 -22.34
N LYS A 68 -2.29 -6.73 -21.28
CA LYS A 68 -1.70 -6.51 -19.96
C LYS A 68 -0.18 -6.68 -19.97
N LYS A 69 0.35 -7.67 -20.71
CA LYS A 69 1.79 -7.88 -20.92
C LYS A 69 2.48 -6.74 -21.68
N GLY A 70 1.72 -5.85 -22.32
CA GLY A 70 2.25 -4.58 -22.85
C GLY A 70 2.80 -3.62 -21.78
N PHE A 71 2.56 -3.90 -20.50
CA PHE A 71 3.01 -3.09 -19.36
C PHE A 71 3.91 -3.89 -18.42
N PRO A 72 5.07 -4.41 -18.89
CA PRO A 72 5.85 -5.38 -18.13
C PRO A 72 6.34 -4.83 -16.79
N TYR A 73 6.41 -5.72 -15.79
CA TYR A 73 7.02 -5.45 -14.49
C TYR A 73 8.54 -5.21 -14.63
N ILE A 74 8.94 -3.94 -14.60
CA ILE A 74 10.33 -3.50 -14.74
C ILE A 74 10.65 -2.54 -13.59
N GLU A 75 11.77 -2.78 -12.89
CA GLU A 75 12.23 -1.93 -11.78
C GLU A 75 11.17 -1.73 -10.69
N ASN A 76 10.46 -2.81 -10.36
CA ASN A 76 9.36 -2.83 -9.39
C ASN A 76 8.10 -2.05 -9.76
N VAL A 77 7.91 -1.75 -11.06
CA VAL A 77 6.76 -1.00 -11.58
C VAL A 77 6.20 -1.73 -12.80
N GLY A 78 4.88 -1.79 -12.93
CA GLY A 78 4.19 -2.43 -14.05
C GLY A 78 3.37 -3.66 -13.63
N TYR A 79 2.86 -4.36 -14.62
CA TYR A 79 2.04 -5.55 -14.51
C TYR A 79 2.87 -6.83 -14.38
N GLU A 80 2.50 -7.67 -13.43
CA GLU A 80 3.06 -8.98 -13.17
C GLU A 80 1.94 -10.02 -13.11
N HIS A 81 2.06 -11.09 -13.90
CA HIS A 81 1.18 -12.25 -13.85
C HIS A 81 1.92 -13.41 -13.20
N LYS A 82 1.35 -14.01 -12.16
CA LYS A 82 1.89 -15.18 -11.46
C LYS A 82 0.98 -16.36 -11.71
N ASP A 83 1.52 -17.35 -12.40
CA ASP A 83 0.89 -18.66 -12.55
C ASP A 83 1.44 -19.63 -11.49
N GLU A 84 0.71 -20.73 -11.25
CA GLU A 84 1.07 -21.74 -10.24
C GLU A 84 2.35 -22.53 -10.58
N SER A 85 2.93 -22.30 -11.77
CA SER A 85 3.98 -23.15 -12.34
C SER A 85 5.25 -23.25 -11.48
N ASN A 86 5.44 -22.32 -10.53
CA ASN A 86 6.60 -22.28 -9.64
C ASN A 86 6.23 -22.28 -8.14
N GLY A 87 5.03 -22.73 -7.76
CA GLY A 87 4.56 -22.66 -6.37
C GLY A 87 4.30 -21.23 -5.88
N SER A 88 4.17 -20.28 -6.80
CA SER A 88 3.75 -18.90 -6.53
C SER A 88 2.24 -18.79 -6.41
N ASP A 89 1.78 -17.86 -5.56
CA ASP A 89 0.36 -17.51 -5.44
C ASP A 89 -0.23 -17.22 -6.83
N LEU A 90 -1.36 -17.84 -7.14
CA LEU A 90 -2.11 -17.63 -8.38
C LEU A 90 -2.78 -16.24 -8.34
N LYS A 91 -2.10 -15.24 -8.91
CA LYS A 91 -2.56 -13.85 -8.91
C LYS A 91 -1.95 -13.03 -10.04
N GLU A 92 -2.59 -11.91 -10.34
CA GLU A 92 -1.98 -10.83 -11.08
C GLU A 92 -1.89 -9.57 -10.23
N ASN A 93 -0.92 -8.73 -10.53
CA ASN A 93 -0.76 -7.46 -9.83
C ASN A 93 -0.21 -6.37 -10.74
N PHE A 94 -0.43 -5.12 -10.35
CA PHE A 94 0.20 -3.97 -10.97
C PHE A 94 0.81 -3.09 -9.88
N HIS A 95 2.11 -2.80 -10.02
CA HIS A 95 2.81 -1.90 -9.11
C HIS A 95 2.97 -0.51 -9.74
N VAL A 96 2.69 0.52 -8.96
CA VAL A 96 2.85 1.93 -9.34
C VAL A 96 3.56 2.65 -8.21
N THR A 97 4.76 3.15 -8.47
CA THR A 97 5.38 4.13 -7.57
C THR A 97 4.95 5.53 -7.94
N ILE A 98 4.83 6.44 -6.96
CA ILE A 98 4.51 7.86 -7.22
C ILE A 98 5.51 8.45 -8.22
N GLY A 99 6.81 8.16 -8.06
CA GLY A 99 7.86 8.63 -8.96
C GLY A 99 7.75 8.11 -10.40
N ALA A 100 7.09 6.97 -10.62
CA ALA A 100 6.91 6.38 -11.94
C ALA A 100 5.61 6.79 -12.65
N LEU A 101 4.67 7.46 -11.98
CA LEU A 101 3.36 7.83 -12.55
C LEU A 101 3.48 8.57 -13.89
N ARG A 102 4.37 9.56 -13.97
CA ARG A 102 4.58 10.34 -15.21
C ARG A 102 5.13 9.48 -16.35
N ARG A 103 5.98 8.48 -16.05
CA ARG A 103 6.51 7.53 -17.04
C ARG A 103 5.37 6.63 -17.52
N LEU A 104 4.65 6.00 -16.59
CA LEU A 104 3.54 5.11 -16.88
C LEU A 104 2.46 5.80 -17.71
N ALA A 105 2.05 7.02 -17.35
CA ALA A 105 1.06 7.77 -18.11
C ALA A 105 1.46 7.97 -19.58
N ARG A 106 2.74 8.24 -19.86
CA ARG A 106 3.26 8.35 -21.23
C ARG A 106 3.27 7.02 -21.96
N GLU A 107 3.61 5.92 -21.30
CA GLU A 107 3.61 4.60 -21.92
C GLU A 107 2.18 4.14 -22.23
N MET A 108 1.25 4.31 -21.28
CA MET A 108 -0.17 4.00 -21.46
C MET A 108 -0.79 4.74 -22.65
N ALA A 109 -0.48 6.04 -22.79
CA ALA A 109 -0.98 6.87 -23.89
C ALA A 109 -0.56 6.38 -25.29
N LYS A 110 0.48 5.53 -25.40
CA LYS A 110 0.92 4.95 -26.69
C LYS A 110 0.13 3.71 -27.09
N THR A 111 -0.56 3.07 -26.15
CA THR A 111 -1.14 1.72 -26.35
C THR A 111 -2.53 1.72 -26.97
N ASN A 112 -3.14 2.89 -27.19
CA ASN A 112 -4.54 3.04 -27.60
C ASN A 112 -5.51 2.19 -26.73
N CYS A 113 -5.17 1.96 -25.46
CA CYS A 113 -5.99 1.23 -24.49
C CYS A 113 -6.59 2.23 -23.48
N PRO A 114 -7.89 2.58 -23.64
CA PRO A 114 -8.56 3.53 -22.76
C PRO A 114 -8.60 3.06 -21.30
N GLU A 115 -8.78 1.76 -21.06
CA GLU A 115 -8.83 1.17 -19.71
C GLU A 115 -7.52 1.37 -18.97
N ALA A 116 -6.39 1.13 -19.63
CA ALA A 116 -5.06 1.28 -19.06
C ALA A 116 -4.70 2.77 -18.82
N THR A 117 -5.14 3.65 -19.71
CA THR A 117 -5.02 5.11 -19.53
C THR A 117 -5.86 5.60 -18.36
N LYS A 118 -7.12 5.16 -18.26
CA LYS A 118 -8.03 5.50 -17.15
C LYS A 118 -7.48 4.97 -15.81
N PHE A 119 -6.94 3.77 -15.80
CA PHE A 119 -6.32 3.18 -14.62
C PHE A 119 -5.20 4.07 -14.07
N ILE A 120 -4.19 4.41 -14.87
CA ILE A 120 -3.08 5.26 -14.39
C ILE A 120 -3.54 6.68 -14.03
N ALA A 121 -4.54 7.25 -14.71
CA ALA A 121 -5.14 8.52 -14.31
C ALA A 121 -5.77 8.44 -12.92
N SER A 122 -6.50 7.36 -12.62
CA SER A 122 -7.14 7.13 -11.33
C SER A 122 -6.11 6.92 -10.22
N VAL A 123 -5.04 6.15 -10.48
CA VAL A 123 -3.93 6.01 -9.50
C VAL A 123 -3.21 7.35 -9.26
N THR A 124 -3.10 8.20 -10.28
CA THR A 124 -2.52 9.54 -10.14
C THR A 124 -3.35 10.40 -9.19
N ALA A 125 -4.68 10.40 -9.36
CA ALA A 125 -5.59 11.11 -8.47
C ALA A 125 -5.53 10.57 -7.04
N LEU A 126 -5.53 9.24 -6.86
CA LEU A 126 -5.35 8.61 -5.55
C LEU A 126 -4.05 9.07 -4.86
N ALA A 127 -2.94 9.13 -5.58
CA ALA A 127 -1.65 9.57 -5.04
C ALA A 127 -1.63 11.03 -4.55
N GLU A 128 -2.51 11.89 -5.06
CA GLU A 128 -2.64 13.28 -4.61
C GLU A 128 -3.28 13.36 -3.22
N PHE A 129 -4.29 12.55 -2.95
CA PHE A 129 -4.99 12.54 -1.66
C PHE A 129 -4.29 11.72 -0.57
N MET A 130 -3.45 10.75 -0.94
CA MET A 130 -2.74 9.93 0.04
C MET A 130 -1.75 10.69 0.93
N GLU A 131 -1.20 11.82 0.49
CA GLU A 131 -0.19 12.54 1.29
C GLU A 131 -0.75 13.04 2.63
N GLU A 132 -1.99 13.55 2.63
CA GLU A 132 -2.64 14.07 3.82
C GLU A 132 -2.88 12.96 4.84
N ALA A 133 -3.50 11.85 4.42
CA ALA A 133 -3.72 10.68 5.28
C ALA A 133 -2.42 10.10 5.86
N VAL A 134 -1.36 10.03 5.04
CA VAL A 134 -0.03 9.59 5.50
C VAL A 134 0.54 10.53 6.55
N ARG A 135 0.43 11.85 6.33
CA ARG A 135 0.93 12.87 7.26
C ARG A 135 0.20 12.80 8.59
N GLU A 136 -1.13 12.80 8.58
CA GLU A 136 -1.96 12.74 9.79
C GLU A 136 -1.65 11.48 10.60
N TYR A 137 -1.49 10.32 9.94
CA TYR A 137 -1.11 9.08 10.62
C TYR A 137 0.29 9.15 11.23
N CYS A 138 1.27 9.74 10.52
CA CYS A 138 2.62 9.91 11.07
C CYS A 138 2.61 10.81 12.32
N GLU A 139 1.90 11.93 12.27
CA GLU A 139 1.77 12.85 13.41
C GLU A 139 1.10 12.18 14.61
N PHE A 140 0.09 11.35 14.36
CA PHE A 140 -0.53 10.51 15.38
C PHE A 140 0.47 9.54 16.01
N LEU A 141 1.25 8.81 15.21
CA LEU A 141 2.25 7.86 15.72
C LEU A 141 3.33 8.56 16.55
N GLU A 142 3.86 9.68 16.05
CA GLU A 142 4.87 10.48 16.75
C GLU A 142 4.38 10.93 18.12
N LYS A 143 3.16 11.48 18.17
CA LYS A 143 2.54 11.90 19.41
C LYS A 143 2.27 10.72 20.36
N LYS A 144 1.70 9.62 19.84
CA LYS A 144 1.28 8.48 20.66
C LYS A 144 2.46 7.73 21.28
N TYR A 145 3.53 7.53 20.53
CA TYR A 145 4.68 6.74 20.96
C TYR A 145 5.86 7.59 21.45
N GLU A 146 5.70 8.91 21.50
CA GLU A 146 6.76 9.85 21.86
C GLU A 146 8.03 9.59 21.03
N ILE A 147 7.83 9.56 19.71
CA ILE A 147 8.88 9.42 18.69
C ILE A 147 8.84 10.63 17.76
N THR A 148 9.95 10.95 17.09
CA THR A 148 10.05 12.17 16.28
C THR A 148 10.79 11.92 14.96
N GLY A 149 10.41 12.66 13.92
CA GLY A 149 11.08 12.66 12.63
C GLY A 149 10.70 11.48 11.71
N ILE A 150 9.66 10.73 12.08
CA ILE A 150 9.00 9.72 11.25
C ILE A 150 8.30 10.40 10.06
N ALA A 151 7.49 11.43 10.31
CA ALA A 151 6.76 12.14 9.26
C ALA A 151 7.72 12.67 8.19
N ASP A 152 8.80 13.33 8.62
CA ASP A 152 9.83 13.86 7.73
C ASP A 152 10.54 12.78 6.90
N ARG A 153 10.83 11.61 7.48
CA ARG A 153 11.46 10.51 6.74
C ARG A 153 10.53 9.93 5.69
N ILE A 154 9.26 9.75 6.04
CA ILE A 154 8.25 9.19 5.13
C ILE A 154 7.95 10.13 3.97
N LEU A 155 7.68 11.41 4.27
CA LEU A 155 7.33 12.40 3.24
C LEU A 155 8.50 12.71 2.31
N ARG A 156 9.76 12.66 2.79
CA ARG A 156 10.94 12.77 1.93
C ARG A 156 11.06 11.64 0.91
N ASN A 157 10.49 10.47 1.19
CA ASN A 157 10.47 9.34 0.26
C ASN A 157 9.14 9.20 -0.50
N LYS A 158 8.33 10.26 -0.61
CA LYS A 158 7.03 10.21 -1.30
C LYS A 158 7.11 9.55 -2.69
N GLY A 159 8.16 9.87 -3.46
CA GLY A 159 8.36 9.27 -4.79
C GLY A 159 8.52 7.75 -4.80
N GLY A 160 8.94 7.15 -3.68
CA GLY A 160 9.13 5.70 -3.50
C GLY A 160 7.89 4.96 -2.99
N TRP A 161 6.84 5.66 -2.56
CA TRP A 161 5.60 5.00 -2.12
C TRP A 161 5.00 4.20 -3.29
N THR A 162 4.58 2.98 -2.99
CA THR A 162 4.17 2.01 -4.00
C THR A 162 2.72 1.61 -3.79
N PHE A 163 1.86 1.95 -4.73
CA PHE A 163 0.54 1.34 -4.85
C PHE A 163 0.69 -0.03 -5.50
N ARG A 164 0.10 -1.04 -4.88
CA ARG A 164 -0.02 -2.38 -5.45
C ARG A 164 -1.49 -2.72 -5.55
N PHE A 165 -1.91 -2.95 -6.79
CA PHE A 165 -3.21 -3.46 -7.13
C PHE A 165 -3.07 -4.96 -7.33
N LEU A 166 -3.83 -5.77 -6.60
CA LEU A 166 -3.80 -7.23 -6.73
C LEU A 166 -5.16 -7.76 -7.15
N HIS A 167 -5.12 -8.85 -7.89
CA HIS A 167 -6.27 -9.69 -8.20
C HIS A 167 -5.85 -11.15 -8.00
N TYR A 168 -6.39 -11.77 -6.96
CA TYR A 168 -6.29 -13.20 -6.71
C TYR A 168 -7.41 -13.89 -7.49
N PHE A 169 -7.05 -14.84 -8.34
CA PHE A 169 -8.01 -15.49 -9.22
C PHE A 169 -8.96 -16.41 -8.41
N PRO A 170 -10.21 -16.63 -8.88
CA PRO A 170 -11.13 -17.59 -8.28
C PRO A 170 -10.59 -19.03 -8.34
N GLY A 171 -11.20 -19.92 -7.55
CA GLY A 171 -10.91 -21.35 -7.53
C GLY A 171 -9.96 -21.80 -6.41
N THR A 172 -9.43 -20.88 -5.61
CA THR A 172 -8.70 -21.26 -4.40
C THR A 172 -9.67 -21.66 -3.31
N THR A 173 -9.55 -22.89 -2.81
CA THR A 173 -10.40 -23.44 -1.74
C THR A 173 -10.43 -22.54 -0.51
N SER A 174 -11.63 -22.24 -0.01
CA SER A 174 -11.85 -21.53 1.24
C SER A 174 -11.03 -22.14 2.40
N GLY A 175 -10.43 -21.28 3.21
CA GLY A 175 -9.53 -21.66 4.30
C GLY A 175 -8.06 -21.83 3.88
N LYS A 176 -7.73 -21.83 2.58
CA LYS A 176 -6.33 -21.82 2.12
C LYS A 176 -5.74 -20.42 2.14
N GLU A 177 -4.45 -20.34 2.45
CA GLU A 177 -3.68 -19.10 2.33
C GLU A 177 -3.48 -18.75 0.85
N ILE A 178 -3.92 -17.56 0.47
CA ILE A 178 -3.67 -16.96 -0.86
C ILE A 178 -2.57 -15.90 -0.81
N ALA A 179 -2.19 -15.46 0.39
CA ALA A 179 -0.96 -14.73 0.64
C ALA A 179 -0.32 -15.24 1.94
N ALA A 180 0.89 -15.75 1.83
CA ALA A 180 1.63 -16.32 2.95
C ALA A 180 1.86 -15.31 4.09
N PRO A 181 1.92 -15.76 5.36
CA PRO A 181 2.28 -14.94 6.51
C PRO A 181 3.57 -14.14 6.30
N HIS A 182 3.53 -12.84 6.56
CA HIS A 182 4.72 -11.99 6.59
C HIS A 182 4.47 -10.66 7.32
N ALA A 183 5.55 -10.00 7.76
CA ALA A 183 5.53 -8.58 8.05
C ALA A 183 5.99 -7.79 6.82
N ASP A 184 5.41 -6.61 6.61
CA ASP A 184 5.85 -5.71 5.56
C ASP A 184 7.18 -5.06 5.90
N LYS A 185 8.00 -4.80 4.87
CA LYS A 185 9.37 -4.30 5.09
C LYS A 185 9.44 -2.80 5.34
N GLY A 186 8.49 -2.04 4.79
CA GLY A 186 8.48 -0.58 4.81
C GLY A 186 8.17 0.02 6.17
N GLY A 187 7.80 1.30 6.17
CA GLY A 187 7.32 1.99 7.37
C GLY A 187 5.94 1.47 7.78
N PHE A 188 4.97 1.56 6.88
CA PHE A 188 3.65 0.96 7.06
C PHE A 188 2.98 0.72 5.71
N THR A 189 1.89 -0.03 5.73
CA THR A 189 1.06 -0.34 4.58
C THR A 189 -0.36 0.08 4.84
N PHE A 190 -0.93 0.86 3.93
CA PHE A 190 -2.37 1.10 3.89
C PHE A 190 -3.03 -0.01 3.10
N HIS A 191 -3.97 -0.73 3.70
CA HIS A 191 -4.96 -1.54 3.00
C HIS A 191 -6.13 -0.64 2.65
N LEU A 192 -6.14 -0.16 1.41
CA LEU A 192 -7.06 0.89 0.98
C LEU A 192 -8.42 0.32 0.57
N ARG A 193 -8.44 -0.82 -0.12
CA ARG A 193 -9.70 -1.44 -0.51
C ARG A 193 -9.53 -2.93 -0.61
N GLU A 194 -10.57 -3.63 -0.21
CA GLU A 194 -10.69 -5.06 -0.35
C GLU A 194 -12.07 -5.40 -0.88
N SER A 195 -12.16 -6.28 -1.87
CA SER A 195 -13.46 -6.68 -2.45
C SER A 195 -14.21 -7.69 -1.59
N THR A 196 -13.49 -8.37 -0.70
CA THR A 196 -14.02 -9.34 0.26
C THR A 196 -13.02 -9.44 1.42
N GLY A 197 -13.45 -10.03 2.53
CA GLY A 197 -12.59 -10.27 3.69
C GLY A 197 -11.45 -11.25 3.43
N GLY A 198 -10.90 -11.80 4.50
CA GLY A 198 -9.84 -12.81 4.44
C GLY A 198 -8.46 -12.31 4.86
N ILE A 199 -8.26 -10.99 5.00
CA ILE A 199 -7.07 -10.49 5.70
C ILE A 199 -7.12 -10.97 7.15
N GLN A 200 -6.00 -11.49 7.60
CA GLN A 200 -5.77 -11.80 8.99
C GLN A 200 -4.45 -11.21 9.46
N TYR A 201 -4.40 -10.76 10.70
CA TYR A 201 -3.17 -10.38 11.38
C TYR A 201 -2.90 -11.30 12.56
N LEU A 202 -1.64 -11.42 12.93
CA LEU A 202 -1.20 -12.23 14.06
C LEU A 202 -1.10 -11.34 15.30
N ASN A 203 -1.88 -11.68 16.32
CA ASN A 203 -1.85 -11.00 17.60
C ASN A 203 -0.56 -11.28 18.39
N PRO A 204 -0.26 -10.47 19.42
CA PRO A 204 0.83 -10.74 20.36
C PRO A 204 0.75 -12.13 21.02
N ASP A 205 -0.45 -12.65 21.25
CA ASP A 205 -0.68 -14.00 21.80
C ASP A 205 -0.51 -15.14 20.77
N LYS A 206 -0.09 -14.81 19.55
CA LYS A 206 0.12 -15.72 18.41
C LYS A 206 -1.17 -16.36 17.88
N SER A 207 -2.33 -15.76 18.14
CA SER A 207 -3.58 -16.10 17.46
C SER A 207 -3.75 -15.28 16.17
N TRP A 208 -4.39 -15.88 15.16
CA TRP A 208 -4.76 -15.19 13.94
C TRP A 208 -6.15 -14.58 14.09
N GLU A 209 -6.27 -13.27 13.89
CA GLU A 209 -7.54 -12.55 13.90
C GLU A 209 -7.85 -11.96 12.52
N SER A 210 -9.13 -11.99 12.17
CA SER A 210 -9.62 -11.37 10.95
C SER A 210 -9.85 -9.89 11.14
N ILE A 211 -9.49 -9.11 10.11
CA ILE A 211 -9.79 -7.68 10.06
C ILE A 211 -10.55 -7.37 8.78
N ALA A 212 -11.60 -6.58 8.91
CA ALA A 212 -12.34 -6.05 7.77
C ALA A 212 -11.69 -4.74 7.31
N VAL A 213 -11.63 -4.54 6.00
CA VAL A 213 -11.36 -3.23 5.40
C VAL A 213 -12.69 -2.76 4.85
N LEU A 214 -13.37 -1.87 5.57
CA LEU A 214 -14.67 -1.34 5.14
C LEU A 214 -14.50 -0.37 3.97
N GLU A 215 -15.62 0.00 3.35
CA GLU A 215 -15.60 0.81 2.14
C GLU A 215 -15.14 2.25 2.38
N ASP A 216 -15.43 2.77 3.57
CA ASP A 216 -15.26 4.14 4.04
C ASP A 216 -14.05 4.29 4.98
N GLU A 217 -13.20 3.26 5.10
CA GLU A 217 -12.01 3.29 5.95
C GLU A 217 -10.83 2.52 5.33
N THR A 218 -9.65 2.73 5.90
CA THR A 218 -8.44 1.97 5.60
C THR A 218 -7.88 1.34 6.86
N VAL A 219 -7.28 0.17 6.71
CA VAL A 219 -6.54 -0.51 7.77
C VAL A 219 -5.06 -0.38 7.52
N LEU A 220 -4.29 -0.03 8.54
CA LEU A 220 -2.86 0.16 8.45
C LEU A 220 -2.12 -0.89 9.26
N PHE A 221 -1.09 -1.47 8.66
CA PHE A 221 -0.14 -2.33 9.32
C PHE A 221 1.22 -1.65 9.37
N SER A 222 1.82 -1.62 10.56
CA SER A 222 3.21 -1.17 10.70
C SER A 222 4.17 -2.20 10.11
N GLY A 223 5.23 -1.72 9.48
CA GLY A 223 6.26 -2.54 8.87
C GLY A 223 7.60 -2.49 9.62
N MET A 224 8.55 -3.28 9.13
CA MET A 224 9.85 -3.49 9.76
C MET A 224 10.66 -2.19 9.92
N GLN A 225 10.61 -1.26 8.96
CA GLN A 225 11.29 0.04 9.12
C GLN A 225 10.68 0.88 10.24
N MET A 226 9.37 0.80 10.49
CA MET A 226 8.75 1.51 11.62
C MET A 226 9.18 0.91 12.95
N GLN A 227 9.21 -0.42 13.07
CA GLN A 227 9.73 -1.07 14.26
C GLN A 227 11.19 -0.72 14.51
N PHE A 228 11.99 -0.63 13.44
CA PHE A 228 13.37 -0.18 13.54
C PHE A 228 13.48 1.28 13.99
N ALA A 229 12.78 2.19 13.30
CA ALA A 229 12.85 3.63 13.54
C ALA A 229 12.29 4.04 14.91
N SER A 230 11.34 3.28 15.44
CA SER A 230 10.74 3.49 16.76
C SER A 230 11.48 2.74 17.89
N ALA A 231 12.59 2.07 17.60
CA ALA A 231 13.33 1.24 18.54
C ALA A 231 12.46 0.17 19.24
N GLY A 232 11.54 -0.44 18.50
CA GLY A 232 10.65 -1.50 19.01
C GLY A 232 9.37 -0.99 19.68
N LYS A 233 9.16 0.32 19.82
CA LYS A 233 7.91 0.87 20.41
C LYS A 233 6.66 0.56 19.57
N VAL A 234 6.82 0.42 18.26
CA VAL A 234 5.77 0.03 17.32
C VAL A 234 6.18 -1.28 16.67
N ILE A 235 5.38 -2.33 16.80
CA ILE A 235 5.71 -3.66 16.25
C ILE A 235 5.30 -3.75 14.79
N ALA A 236 6.15 -4.36 13.95
CA ALA A 236 5.81 -4.68 12.57
C ALA A 236 4.84 -5.87 12.55
N LEU A 237 3.62 -5.66 12.09
CA LEU A 237 2.54 -6.65 12.24
C LEU A 237 2.66 -7.74 11.17
N CYS A 238 2.67 -8.99 11.62
CA CYS A 238 2.59 -10.14 10.73
C CYS A 238 1.14 -10.32 10.28
N HIS A 239 0.93 -10.45 8.97
CA HIS A 239 -0.38 -10.62 8.37
C HIS A 239 -0.34 -11.66 7.25
N ARG A 240 -1.51 -12.18 6.90
CA ARG A 240 -1.74 -13.14 5.81
C ARG A 240 -3.08 -12.86 5.15
N VAL A 241 -3.34 -13.55 4.04
CA VAL A 241 -4.67 -13.55 3.42
C VAL A 241 -5.13 -14.99 3.22
N VAL A 242 -6.31 -15.30 3.73
CA VAL A 242 -6.97 -16.60 3.63
C VAL A 242 -8.18 -16.48 2.70
N ALA A 243 -8.31 -17.39 1.75
CA ALA A 243 -9.48 -17.47 0.88
C ALA A 243 -10.75 -17.73 1.70
N ASN A 244 -11.82 -17.04 1.36
CA ASN A 244 -13.19 -17.29 1.82
C ASN A 244 -14.09 -17.69 0.63
N GLU A 245 -15.34 -18.02 0.93
CA GLU A 245 -16.31 -18.50 -0.07
C GLU A 245 -16.49 -17.52 -1.24
N ILE A 246 -16.47 -16.21 -0.98
CA ILE A 246 -16.58 -15.17 -2.00
C ILE A 246 -15.33 -15.16 -2.89
N SER A 247 -14.13 -15.16 -2.28
CA SER A 247 -12.88 -15.17 -3.06
C SER A 247 -12.67 -16.47 -3.83
N GLU A 248 -13.17 -17.59 -3.33
CA GLU A 248 -13.16 -18.87 -4.03
C GLU A 248 -14.05 -18.80 -5.27
N ALA A 249 -15.23 -18.21 -5.17
CA ALA A 249 -16.19 -18.12 -6.27
C ALA A 249 -15.84 -17.03 -7.30
N GLU A 250 -15.42 -15.85 -6.84
CA GLU A 250 -15.34 -14.64 -7.66
C GLU A 250 -13.92 -14.08 -7.81
N GLY A 251 -12.96 -14.57 -7.01
CA GLY A 251 -11.65 -13.97 -6.86
C GLY A 251 -11.67 -12.81 -5.85
N ARG A 252 -10.51 -12.19 -5.65
CA ARG A 252 -10.33 -11.09 -4.67
C ARG A 252 -9.50 -9.97 -5.25
N PHE A 253 -10.01 -8.74 -5.18
CA PHE A 253 -9.32 -7.53 -5.56
C PHE A 253 -8.88 -6.76 -4.32
N SER A 254 -7.67 -6.23 -4.36
CA SER A 254 -7.13 -5.43 -3.27
C SER A 254 -6.30 -4.27 -3.77
N VAL A 255 -6.42 -3.13 -3.10
CA VAL A 255 -5.57 -1.96 -3.33
C VAL A 255 -4.80 -1.67 -2.05
N VAL A 256 -3.48 -1.69 -2.12
CA VAL A 256 -2.62 -1.37 -0.97
C VAL A 256 -1.59 -0.30 -1.33
N CYS A 257 -1.16 0.51 -0.37
CA CYS A 257 -0.07 1.47 -0.52
C CYS A 257 1.04 1.20 0.49
N PHE A 258 2.22 0.78 -0.01
CA PHE A 258 3.43 0.61 0.79
C PHE A 258 4.14 1.95 0.94
N VAL A 259 4.39 2.34 2.20
CA VAL A 259 4.99 3.63 2.56
C VAL A 259 6.35 3.37 3.22
N ASP A 260 7.41 3.60 2.44
CA ASP A 260 8.80 3.41 2.88
C ASP A 260 9.40 4.71 3.43
N MET A 261 10.36 4.59 4.35
CA MET A 261 11.06 5.73 4.97
C MET A 261 12.37 6.08 4.23
N ALA A 262 12.62 7.38 4.02
CA ALA A 262 13.93 7.85 3.58
C ALA A 262 15.00 7.63 4.66
N ASN A 263 16.25 7.37 4.23
CA ASN A 263 17.43 7.29 5.10
C ASN A 263 17.25 6.34 6.29
N THR A 264 16.45 5.29 6.12
CA THR A 264 16.23 4.27 7.14
C THR A 264 16.75 2.94 6.59
N PRO A 265 17.54 2.19 7.38
CA PRO A 265 18.02 0.87 6.98
C PRO A 265 16.90 0.01 6.40
N SER A 266 17.22 -0.76 5.37
CA SER A 266 16.27 -1.70 4.75
C SER A 266 16.57 -3.11 5.25
N TYR A 267 15.53 -3.93 5.36
CA TYR A 267 15.70 -5.33 5.71
C TYR A 267 16.64 -6.05 4.72
N ASP A 268 17.66 -6.71 5.23
CA ASP A 268 18.66 -7.43 4.45
C ASP A 268 18.14 -8.82 4.04
N LYS A 269 17.32 -8.82 2.97
CA LYS A 269 16.82 -10.04 2.35
C LYS A 269 17.93 -10.98 1.88
N LYS A 270 19.11 -10.47 1.52
CA LYS A 270 20.20 -11.29 0.98
C LYS A 270 20.80 -12.17 2.07
N THR A 271 20.94 -11.64 3.28
CA THR A 271 21.53 -12.35 4.42
C THR A 271 20.49 -13.15 5.21
N HIS A 272 19.27 -12.63 5.36
CA HIS A 272 18.26 -13.20 6.26
C HIS A 272 17.08 -13.88 5.56
N GLY A 273 17.12 -14.04 4.23
CA GLY A 273 16.02 -14.67 3.48
C GLY A 273 14.80 -13.77 3.32
N ARG A 274 13.70 -14.30 2.80
CA ARG A 274 12.45 -13.53 2.61
C ARG A 274 11.69 -13.41 3.93
N MET A 275 10.81 -12.41 4.02
CA MET A 275 9.91 -12.29 5.18
C MET A 275 9.02 -13.53 5.35
N GLN A 276 8.60 -14.14 4.24
CA GLN A 276 7.79 -15.36 4.23
C GLN A 276 8.53 -16.61 4.70
N ASP A 277 9.87 -16.55 4.83
CA ASP A 277 10.68 -17.70 5.23
C ASP A 277 10.87 -17.76 6.76
N HIS A 278 10.42 -16.72 7.49
CA HIS A 278 10.47 -16.67 8.96
C HIS A 278 9.19 -17.18 9.59
N GLU A 279 9.28 -17.67 10.83
CA GLU A 279 8.12 -18.00 11.63
C GLU A 279 7.19 -16.78 11.82
N PRO A 280 5.86 -16.93 11.75
CA PRO A 280 4.92 -15.84 11.94
C PRO A 280 5.16 -15.06 13.25
N GLY A 281 5.35 -13.75 13.11
CA GLY A 281 5.63 -12.84 14.22
C GLY A 281 6.98 -13.07 14.92
N PHE A 282 7.97 -13.65 14.24
CA PHE A 282 9.34 -13.82 14.77
C PHE A 282 9.96 -12.54 15.36
N ASN A 283 9.49 -11.38 14.91
CA ASN A 283 9.97 -10.05 15.31
C ASN A 283 9.29 -9.48 16.58
N TYR A 284 8.24 -10.11 17.11
CA TYR A 284 7.41 -9.51 18.17
C TYR A 284 8.12 -9.42 19.52
N GLU A 285 8.89 -10.46 19.85
CA GLU A 285 9.58 -10.60 21.14
C GLU A 285 11.09 -10.36 21.03
N MET A 286 11.57 -10.06 19.82
CA MET A 286 12.98 -9.87 19.54
C MET A 286 13.49 -8.59 20.21
N SER A 287 14.63 -8.67 20.89
CA SER A 287 15.27 -7.48 21.44
C SER A 287 15.64 -6.51 20.31
N PHE A 288 15.65 -5.19 20.58
CA PHE A 288 16.02 -4.23 19.54
C PHE A 288 17.44 -4.46 19.01
N GLU A 289 18.37 -4.92 19.86
CA GLU A 289 19.72 -5.25 19.43
C GLU A 289 19.72 -6.37 18.38
N GLU A 290 19.00 -7.46 18.63
CA GLU A 290 18.88 -8.57 17.68
C GLU A 290 18.10 -8.16 16.43
N PHE A 291 17.01 -7.42 16.59
CA PHE A 291 16.20 -6.92 15.50
C PHE A 291 16.99 -6.01 14.55
N SER A 292 17.85 -5.16 15.10
CA SER A 292 18.69 -4.26 14.31
C SER A 292 19.68 -5.00 13.39
N LYS A 293 20.05 -6.25 13.73
CA LYS A 293 20.95 -7.08 12.91
C LYS A 293 20.30 -7.54 11.61
N LEU A 294 18.97 -7.47 11.49
CA LEU A 294 18.22 -7.86 10.29
C LEU A 294 18.30 -6.83 9.15
N PHE A 295 18.91 -5.67 9.38
CA PHE A 295 18.91 -4.55 8.45
C PHE A 295 20.30 -4.32 7.85
N ALA A 296 20.34 -4.06 6.54
CA ALA A 296 21.54 -3.60 5.87
C ALA A 296 21.80 -2.14 6.22
N LYS A 297 23.06 -1.82 6.51
CA LYS A 297 23.53 -0.45 6.73
C LYS A 297 23.49 0.37 5.46
#